data_AF-A0AAN6SHD3-F1
#
_entry.id   AF-A0AAN6SHD3-F1
#
_cell.length_a   1.000
_cell.length_b   1.000
_cell.length_c   1.000
_cell.angle_alpha   90.00
_cell.angle_beta   90.00
_cell.angle_gamma   90.00
#
_symmetry.space_group_name_H-M   'P 1'
#
loop_
_entity.id
_entity.type
_entity.pdbx_description
1 polymer ?
#
loop_
_entity_poly.entity_id
_entity_poly.type
_entity_poly.pdbx_seq_one_letter_code
_entity_poly.pdbx_strand_id
1 'polypeptide(L)'
;MSTDQTQQLEAVPSSSSAAQRGGSQQPRSQPQETNRHHSQQQQTSSDPSQSQTQTQQQPPADQTQIQTQNQNQSSQQQQQQQRQQPEPSSEPRSSQQQQPTQEQPEQQEEQILPGPRAARLQQLFSTTLRHTLDKISRDNFAACYPTIAARAPGTLEFVQRQMVERLGVQCDKEFNSILQARQVVPKLNELETLVGEANKRKREAGGDDATPPVPPHTLPPTTILSAHLTPHLTTTHSSLTTELQQTQSENHQLFQEIQAQRAEIEELLAVVEKALKDVEGANELLEGVVGKGLVEEVRGVDGEITQVEG
;
A
#
# COMPACT_ATOMS: atom_id res chain seq x y z
N MET A 1 58.59 14.75 14.13
CA MET A 1 59.86 15.14 13.49
C MET A 1 60.04 14.19 12.32
N SER A 2 59.51 14.52 11.13
CA SER A 2 60.20 15.29 10.06
C SER A 2 61.36 14.44 9.51
N THR A 3 61.48 14.04 8.24
CA THR A 3 61.08 14.55 6.90
C THR A 3 61.17 13.35 5.91
N ASP A 4 60.29 13.12 4.93
CA ASP A 4 60.07 13.77 3.62
C ASP A 4 61.06 13.41 2.48
N GLN A 5 60.48 12.97 1.34
CA GLN A 5 60.92 13.02 -0.08
C GLN A 5 62.26 12.40 -0.53
N THR A 6 62.50 11.87 -1.75
CA THR A 6 61.77 11.43 -2.95
C THR A 6 62.87 11.11 -3.99
N GLN A 7 62.78 10.02 -4.77
CA GLN A 7 63.11 10.06 -6.21
C GLN A 7 62.68 8.81 -7.00
N GLN A 8 62.09 9.11 -8.16
CA GLN A 8 61.55 8.25 -9.22
C GLN A 8 62.65 7.69 -10.13
N LEU A 9 62.34 6.66 -10.94
CA LEU A 9 62.63 6.61 -12.38
C LEU A 9 61.91 5.41 -13.07
N GLU A 10 61.15 5.76 -14.12
CA GLU A 10 60.81 5.09 -15.39
C GLU A 10 60.42 3.60 -15.48
N ALA A 11 59.23 3.35 -16.07
CA ALA A 11 59.00 2.21 -16.97
C ALA A 11 57.94 2.53 -18.05
N VAL A 12 58.29 2.15 -19.28
CA VAL A 12 57.69 2.35 -20.61
C VAL A 12 56.51 1.38 -20.87
N PRO A 13 55.55 1.70 -21.79
CA PRO A 13 54.44 0.80 -22.14
C PRO A 13 54.77 -0.09 -23.36
N SER A 14 54.40 -1.38 -23.28
CA SER A 14 54.45 -2.31 -24.41
C SER A 14 53.11 -2.38 -25.13
N SER A 15 53.20 -2.18 -26.44
CA SER A 15 52.16 -2.35 -27.46
C SER A 15 52.46 -3.61 -28.30
N SER A 16 51.52 -4.00 -29.16
CA SER A 16 51.64 -4.96 -30.30
C SER A 16 51.39 -6.44 -29.96
N SER A 17 50.74 -7.30 -30.77
CA SER A 17 49.96 -7.21 -32.02
C SER A 17 49.52 -8.64 -32.43
N ALA A 18 48.33 -8.72 -33.05
CA ALA A 18 47.86 -9.58 -34.17
C ALA A 18 48.26 -11.06 -34.37
N ALA A 19 47.23 -11.89 -34.63
CA ALA A 19 47.04 -12.81 -35.79
C ALA A 19 45.80 -13.71 -35.50
N GLN A 20 44.68 -13.80 -36.24
CA GLN A 20 44.35 -13.94 -37.67
C GLN A 20 44.56 -15.36 -38.25
N ARG A 21 43.43 -16.07 -38.48
CA ARG A 21 43.11 -17.14 -39.49
C ARG A 21 41.77 -17.78 -39.05
N GLY A 22 40.80 -18.16 -39.89
CA GLY A 22 40.68 -18.20 -41.35
C GLY A 22 39.20 -18.42 -41.73
N GLY A 23 38.88 -18.16 -43.00
CA GLY A 23 37.52 -18.24 -43.55
C GLY A 23 37.11 -19.62 -44.08
N SER A 24 35.85 -19.70 -44.53
CA SER A 24 35.30 -20.72 -45.43
C SER A 24 34.01 -20.18 -46.08
N GLN A 25 33.69 -20.71 -47.24
CA GLN A 25 32.97 -20.09 -48.37
C GLN A 25 31.45 -20.40 -48.44
N GLN A 26 30.77 -19.59 -49.26
CA GLN A 26 29.45 -19.64 -49.95
C GLN A 26 28.93 -21.02 -50.48
N PRO A 27 27.67 -21.21 -51.00
CA PRO A 27 26.93 -20.31 -51.95
C PRO A 27 25.36 -20.29 -52.00
N ARG A 28 24.81 -19.35 -52.81
CA ARG A 28 23.53 -19.26 -53.63
C ARG A 28 22.20 -19.93 -53.14
N SER A 29 21.01 -19.29 -53.19
CA SER A 29 20.11 -19.09 -54.38
C SER A 29 18.75 -18.42 -53.97
N GLN A 30 18.07 -17.66 -54.86
CA GLN A 30 16.61 -17.30 -54.83
C GLN A 30 15.80 -18.28 -55.74
N PRO A 31 14.48 -18.14 -56.14
CA PRO A 31 13.30 -17.29 -55.75
C PRO A 31 11.92 -18.06 -55.70
N GLN A 32 10.77 -17.32 -55.71
CA GLN A 32 9.33 -17.65 -56.06
C GLN A 32 8.30 -17.60 -54.89
N GLU A 33 7.28 -16.71 -54.86
CA GLU A 33 6.03 -16.57 -55.65
C GLU A 33 5.07 -17.76 -55.63
N THR A 34 3.90 -17.62 -54.97
CA THR A 34 2.60 -18.11 -55.49
C THR A 34 1.42 -17.32 -54.89
N ASN A 35 0.49 -17.03 -55.79
CA ASN A 35 -0.76 -16.28 -55.70
C ASN A 35 -1.97 -17.25 -55.78
N ARG A 36 -3.15 -16.85 -55.28
CA ARG A 36 -4.56 -17.31 -55.55
C ARG A 36 -5.34 -17.74 -54.31
N HIS A 37 -6.66 -17.59 -54.18
CA HIS A 37 -7.74 -16.69 -54.66
C HIS A 37 -9.08 -17.34 -54.17
N HIS A 38 -10.09 -16.54 -53.81
CA HIS A 38 -11.55 -16.83 -53.82
C HIS A 38 -12.13 -17.84 -52.78
N SER A 39 -13.32 -17.68 -52.17
CA SER A 39 -14.63 -17.06 -52.53
C SER A 39 -15.32 -16.54 -51.23
N GLN A 40 -15.98 -15.39 -51.11
CA GLN A 40 -17.22 -14.80 -51.70
C GLN A 40 -18.57 -15.46 -51.28
N GLN A 41 -19.39 -14.67 -50.56
CA GLN A 41 -20.86 -14.42 -50.62
C GLN A 41 -21.36 -14.03 -49.22
N GLN A 42 -22.30 -13.10 -48.93
CA GLN A 42 -23.18 -12.15 -49.63
C GLN A 42 -23.61 -11.12 -48.54
N GLN A 43 -23.66 -9.80 -48.81
CA GLN A 43 -24.90 -8.96 -48.94
C GLN A 43 -25.90 -9.10 -47.76
N THR A 44 -26.45 -8.08 -47.08
CA THR A 44 -27.03 -6.79 -47.50
C THR A 44 -27.28 -5.86 -46.29
N SER A 45 -27.17 -4.54 -46.53
CA SER A 45 -27.87 -3.37 -45.95
C SER A 45 -28.81 -3.49 -44.73
N SER A 46 -28.65 -2.57 -43.76
CA SER A 46 -29.79 -1.86 -43.13
C SER A 46 -29.37 -0.74 -42.16
N ASP A 47 -29.93 0.44 -42.39
CA ASP A 47 -30.37 1.47 -41.43
C ASP A 47 -31.60 2.13 -42.11
N PRO A 48 -32.58 2.80 -41.48
CA PRO A 48 -32.81 3.05 -40.05
C PRO A 48 -34.27 2.80 -39.59
N SER A 49 -34.54 2.88 -38.27
CA SER A 49 -35.67 3.62 -37.65
C SER A 49 -36.16 3.03 -36.32
N GLN A 50 -36.15 3.91 -35.31
CA GLN A 50 -37.17 4.16 -34.29
C GLN A 50 -38.21 3.06 -33.98
N SER A 51 -38.31 2.67 -32.71
CA SER A 51 -39.55 2.81 -31.92
C SER A 51 -39.33 2.55 -30.44
N GLN A 52 -39.87 3.45 -29.62
CA GLN A 52 -40.12 3.32 -28.19
C GLN A 52 -41.10 2.16 -27.94
N THR A 53 -40.96 1.45 -26.81
CA THR A 53 -42.02 1.17 -25.82
C THR A 53 -41.38 0.39 -24.66
N GLN A 54 -41.32 0.99 -23.48
CA GLN A 54 -40.84 0.33 -22.26
C GLN A 54 -42.07 -0.04 -21.42
N THR A 55 -42.46 -1.32 -21.46
CA THR A 55 -43.54 -1.85 -20.63
C THR A 55 -42.94 -2.70 -19.52
N GLN A 56 -43.26 -2.25 -18.31
CA GLN A 56 -43.07 -2.86 -17.01
C GLN A 56 -43.76 -4.22 -16.92
N GLN A 57 -43.06 -5.27 -16.46
CA GLN A 57 -43.65 -6.43 -15.78
C GLN A 57 -42.59 -7.35 -15.15
N GLN A 58 -42.72 -7.54 -13.83
CA GLN A 58 -42.12 -8.62 -13.04
C GLN A 58 -42.83 -9.96 -13.29
N PRO A 59 -42.17 -11.08 -12.99
CA PRO A 59 -42.84 -12.31 -12.53
C PRO A 59 -42.18 -12.85 -11.22
N PRO A 60 -42.69 -13.92 -10.57
CA PRO A 60 -43.20 -13.84 -9.19
C PRO A 60 -42.42 -14.70 -8.18
N ALA A 61 -42.88 -14.65 -6.93
CA ALA A 61 -42.41 -15.40 -5.77
C ALA A 61 -42.71 -16.90 -5.83
N ASP A 62 -41.87 -17.72 -5.17
CA ASP A 62 -42.38 -18.66 -4.17
C ASP A 62 -41.36 -19.04 -3.08
N GLN A 63 -41.90 -19.46 -1.95
CA GLN A 63 -41.30 -19.61 -0.62
C GLN A 63 -40.46 -20.90 -0.45
N THR A 64 -39.50 -20.91 0.47
CA THR A 64 -39.36 -21.94 1.53
C THR A 64 -38.44 -21.42 2.68
N GLN A 65 -38.93 -21.53 3.91
CA GLN A 65 -38.30 -21.19 5.19
C GLN A 65 -37.30 -22.27 5.66
N ILE A 66 -36.34 -21.91 6.53
CA ILE A 66 -36.10 -22.48 7.89
C ILE A 66 -34.75 -21.97 8.50
N GLN A 67 -34.82 -21.55 9.78
CA GLN A 67 -33.77 -21.37 10.82
C GLN A 67 -32.67 -20.32 10.58
N THR A 68 -32.50 -19.27 11.41
CA THR A 68 -32.07 -19.35 12.81
C THR A 68 -32.33 -18.03 13.54
N GLN A 69 -33.02 -18.09 14.69
CA GLN A 69 -33.29 -16.98 15.61
C GLN A 69 -32.97 -17.48 17.04
N ASN A 70 -32.62 -16.56 17.94
CA ASN A 70 -32.42 -16.69 19.39
C ASN A 70 -30.99 -16.92 19.92
N GLN A 71 -30.30 -15.81 20.18
CA GLN A 71 -29.47 -15.62 21.38
C GLN A 71 -29.18 -14.11 21.56
N ASN A 72 -30.09 -13.37 22.21
CA ASN A 72 -29.76 -12.17 23.00
C ASN A 72 -31.03 -11.56 23.59
N GLN A 73 -31.49 -12.08 24.73
CA GLN A 73 -32.40 -11.37 25.64
C GLN A 73 -32.59 -12.21 26.91
N SER A 74 -31.63 -12.12 27.84
CA SER A 74 -31.80 -12.54 29.25
C SER A 74 -30.58 -12.09 30.04
N SER A 75 -30.59 -10.86 30.57
CA SER A 75 -29.78 -10.41 31.73
C SER A 75 -30.09 -8.95 32.05
N GLN A 76 -31.35 -8.61 32.37
CA GLN A 76 -31.67 -7.30 32.94
C GLN A 76 -33.02 -7.31 33.67
N GLN A 77 -33.17 -8.16 34.68
CA GLN A 77 -34.25 -8.01 35.67
C GLN A 77 -33.99 -8.89 36.89
N GLN A 78 -33.05 -8.49 37.73
CA GLN A 78 -32.97 -8.93 39.13
C GLN A 78 -31.96 -8.06 39.88
N GLN A 79 -32.44 -6.94 40.44
CA GLN A 79 -31.98 -6.37 41.71
C GLN A 79 -32.71 -5.05 41.99
N GLN A 80 -33.98 -5.17 42.41
CA GLN A 80 -34.67 -4.13 43.16
C GLN A 80 -35.52 -4.81 44.22
N GLN A 81 -34.97 -4.95 45.44
CA GLN A 81 -35.67 -4.75 46.71
C GLN A 81 -34.75 -5.04 47.91
N GLN A 82 -34.88 -4.19 48.94
CA GLN A 82 -34.25 -4.20 50.28
C GLN A 82 -32.85 -3.52 50.35
N ARG A 83 -32.58 -2.48 51.16
CA ARG A 83 -33.14 -2.04 52.46
C ARG A 83 -32.84 -0.54 52.75
N GLN A 84 -33.49 -0.06 53.80
CA GLN A 84 -33.57 1.27 54.43
C GLN A 84 -32.24 1.94 54.86
N GLN A 85 -32.29 3.29 55.03
CA GLN A 85 -31.32 4.27 55.61
C GLN A 85 -30.82 3.95 57.05
N PRO A 86 -29.83 4.65 57.69
CA PRO A 86 -29.24 6.00 57.42
C PRO A 86 -27.68 6.14 57.47
N GLU A 87 -27.21 7.38 57.20
CA GLU A 87 -25.84 8.00 57.23
C GLU A 87 -24.92 7.69 58.45
N PRO A 88 -23.56 7.89 58.40
CA PRO A 88 -22.88 9.18 58.03
C PRO A 88 -21.48 9.17 57.35
N SER A 89 -21.16 10.34 56.77
CA SER A 89 -19.86 11.05 56.61
C SER A 89 -18.62 10.39 55.98
N SER A 90 -18.13 11.02 54.90
CA SER A 90 -16.83 11.73 54.74
C SER A 90 -15.96 11.40 53.50
N GLU A 91 -15.63 12.50 52.78
CA GLU A 91 -14.52 12.79 51.83
C GLU A 91 -14.48 12.21 50.39
N PRO A 92 -14.29 13.07 49.35
CA PRO A 92 -14.09 12.63 47.97
C PRO A 92 -12.61 12.55 47.58
N ARG A 93 -12.16 11.39 47.09
CA ARG A 93 -11.00 11.26 46.19
C ARG A 93 -11.45 10.58 44.89
N SER A 94 -11.79 11.40 43.90
CA SER A 94 -12.10 10.94 42.55
C SER A 94 -10.81 10.81 41.74
N SER A 95 -10.30 9.59 41.66
CA SER A 95 -9.49 9.12 40.53
C SER A 95 -10.46 8.60 39.47
N GLN A 96 -10.63 9.32 38.35
CA GLN A 96 -11.36 8.77 37.19
C GLN A 96 -10.40 8.47 36.05
N GLN A 97 -10.07 7.18 35.98
CA GLN A 97 -9.84 6.41 34.77
C GLN A 97 -11.10 6.50 33.89
N GLN A 98 -10.98 6.86 32.62
CA GLN A 98 -11.99 6.58 31.60
C GLN A 98 -11.33 6.10 30.29
N GLN A 99 -12.10 5.21 29.65
CA GLN A 99 -11.80 4.24 28.60
C GLN A 99 -11.52 4.83 27.21
N PRO A 100 -10.96 4.03 26.26
CA PRO A 100 -10.57 4.49 24.93
C PRO A 100 -11.80 4.72 24.04
N THR A 101 -11.95 5.95 23.57
CA THR A 101 -12.91 6.35 22.54
C THR A 101 -12.42 5.87 21.17
N GLN A 102 -13.33 5.26 20.41
CA GLN A 102 -13.14 4.82 19.03
C GLN A 102 -12.60 5.94 18.13
N GLU A 103 -11.52 5.66 17.40
CA GLU A 103 -10.92 6.51 16.38
C GLU A 103 -11.88 6.67 15.18
N GLN A 104 -12.56 7.80 15.12
CA GLN A 104 -13.01 8.37 13.86
C GLN A 104 -11.80 9.06 13.21
N PRO A 105 -11.53 8.90 11.90
CA PRO A 105 -10.46 9.61 11.25
C PRO A 105 -10.82 11.11 11.24
N GLU A 106 -10.25 11.83 12.19
CA GLU A 106 -10.22 13.28 12.19
C GLU A 106 -9.57 13.71 10.87
N GLN A 107 -10.36 14.33 10.00
CA GLN A 107 -9.85 15.17 8.95
C GLN A 107 -9.14 16.33 9.65
N GLN A 108 -7.88 16.11 10.02
CA GLN A 108 -6.96 17.16 10.35
C GLN A 108 -6.89 18.03 9.09
N GLU A 109 -7.60 19.17 9.10
CA GLU A 109 -7.24 20.30 8.28
C GLU A 109 -5.83 20.71 8.71
N GLU A 110 -4.82 19.99 8.21
CA GLU A 110 -3.44 20.39 8.30
C GLU A 110 -3.39 21.81 7.76
N GLN A 111 -3.11 22.76 8.65
CA GLN A 111 -2.92 24.14 8.26
C GLN A 111 -1.75 24.16 7.29
N ILE A 112 -2.06 24.21 5.99
CA ILE A 112 -1.08 24.11 4.93
C ILE A 112 -0.18 25.33 5.04
N LEU A 113 0.99 25.14 5.64
CA LEU A 113 1.95 26.22 5.85
C LEU A 113 2.33 26.80 4.48
N PRO A 114 2.32 28.13 4.31
CA PRO A 114 2.66 28.74 3.03
C PRO A 114 4.13 28.45 2.69
N GLY A 115 4.36 27.76 1.58
CA GLY A 115 5.70 27.55 1.04
C GLY A 115 6.35 28.85 0.55
N PRO A 116 7.64 28.82 0.16
CA PRO A 116 8.41 30.01 -0.17
C PRO A 116 7.79 30.84 -1.31
N ARG A 117 7.21 30.16 -2.31
CA ARG A 117 6.53 30.82 -3.43
C ARG A 117 5.18 31.40 -3.05
N ALA A 118 4.40 30.70 -2.23
CA ALA A 118 3.13 31.20 -1.71
C ALA A 118 3.35 32.43 -0.81
N ALA A 119 4.36 32.40 0.06
CA ALA A 119 4.75 33.54 0.89
C ALA A 119 5.19 34.74 0.03
N ARG A 120 6.00 34.53 -1.02
CA ARG A 120 6.38 35.59 -1.96
C ARG A 120 5.18 36.19 -2.69
N LEU A 121 4.21 35.38 -3.10
CA LEU A 121 2.99 35.87 -3.75
C LEU A 121 2.20 36.80 -2.82
N GLN A 122 2.00 36.40 -1.56
CA GLN A 122 1.32 37.22 -0.56
C GLN A 122 2.09 38.50 -0.25
N GLN A 123 3.42 38.42 -0.11
CA GLN A 123 4.29 39.58 0.08
C GLN A 123 4.18 40.55 -1.11
N LEU A 124 4.29 40.04 -2.34
CA LEU A 124 4.19 40.85 -3.55
C LEU A 124 2.85 41.55 -3.62
N PHE A 125 1.74 40.83 -3.37
CA PHE A 125 0.42 41.42 -3.31
C PHE A 125 0.36 42.57 -2.28
N SER A 126 0.78 42.32 -1.04
CA SER A 126 0.76 43.33 0.02
C SER A 126 1.63 44.56 -0.31
N THR A 127 2.78 44.36 -0.97
CA THR A 127 3.67 45.45 -1.39
C THR A 127 3.05 46.25 -2.53
N THR A 128 2.47 45.57 -3.53
CA THR A 128 1.79 46.25 -4.65
C THR A 128 0.57 47.02 -4.19
N LEU A 129 -0.24 46.45 -3.29
CA LEU A 129 -1.41 47.11 -2.72
C LEU A 129 -0.99 48.39 -1.98
N ARG A 130 0.00 48.31 -1.08
CA ARG A 130 0.54 49.50 -0.39
C ARG A 130 1.01 50.55 -1.39
N HIS A 131 1.80 50.16 -2.38
CA HIS A 131 2.29 51.08 -3.40
C HIS A 131 1.15 51.76 -4.19
N THR A 132 0.09 51.02 -4.53
CA THR A 132 -1.08 51.60 -5.21
C THR A 132 -1.86 52.56 -4.33
N LEU A 133 -2.03 52.24 -3.04
CA LEU A 133 -2.72 53.11 -2.08
C LEU A 133 -1.89 54.37 -1.78
N ASP A 134 -0.56 54.26 -1.72
CA ASP A 134 0.35 55.40 -1.50
C ASP A 134 0.29 56.43 -2.64
N LYS A 135 -0.06 56.02 -3.86
CA LYS A 135 -0.28 56.95 -4.98
C LYS A 135 -1.51 57.83 -4.78
N ILE A 136 -2.49 57.37 -4.02
CA ILE A 136 -3.66 58.15 -3.59
C ILE A 136 -3.27 58.95 -2.34
N SER A 137 -2.16 59.69 -2.43
CA SER A 137 -1.67 60.54 -1.35
C SER A 137 -2.59 61.75 -1.17
N ARG A 138 -2.51 62.37 0.02
CA ARG A 138 -3.32 63.55 0.36
C ARG A 138 -3.10 64.68 -0.64
N ASP A 139 -1.84 64.91 -1.04
CA ASP A 139 -1.48 66.00 -1.96
C ASP A 139 -1.99 65.73 -3.38
N ASN A 140 -1.88 64.49 -3.86
CA ASN A 140 -2.42 64.09 -5.16
C ASN A 140 -3.95 64.19 -5.19
N PHE A 141 -4.61 63.83 -4.08
CA PHE A 141 -6.07 63.93 -3.96
C PHE A 141 -6.54 65.38 -3.83
N ALA A 142 -5.83 66.21 -3.08
CA ALA A 142 -6.12 67.64 -2.93
C ALA A 142 -5.92 68.43 -4.23
N ALA A 143 -4.93 68.07 -5.05
CA ALA A 143 -4.70 68.68 -6.37
C ALA A 143 -5.90 68.52 -7.32
N CYS A 144 -6.64 67.40 -7.22
CA CYS A 144 -7.84 67.16 -8.02
C CYS A 144 -9.08 67.91 -7.50
N TYR A 145 -9.08 68.36 -6.24
CA TYR A 145 -10.22 69.03 -5.59
C TYR A 145 -9.81 70.35 -4.90
N PRO A 146 -9.27 71.34 -5.64
CA PRO A 146 -8.67 72.54 -5.05
C PRO A 146 -9.66 73.39 -4.25
N THR A 147 -10.93 73.47 -4.69
CA THR A 147 -11.98 74.26 -4.02
C THR A 147 -12.35 73.67 -2.66
N ILE A 148 -12.40 72.34 -2.55
CA ILE A 148 -12.76 71.64 -1.30
C ILE A 148 -11.55 71.61 -0.37
N ALA A 149 -10.34 71.43 -0.91
CA ALA A 149 -9.10 71.50 -0.16
C ALA A 149 -8.92 72.86 0.55
N ALA A 150 -9.30 73.96 -0.09
CA ALA A 150 -9.24 75.29 0.51
C ALA A 150 -10.34 75.54 1.56
N ARG A 151 -11.55 74.97 1.37
CA ARG A 151 -12.73 75.28 2.19
C ARG A 151 -12.91 74.33 3.38
N ALA A 152 -12.54 73.07 3.24
CA ALA A 152 -12.72 72.02 4.24
C ALA A 152 -11.66 70.91 4.10
N PRO A 153 -10.39 71.18 4.43
CA PRO A 153 -9.30 70.20 4.28
C PRO A 153 -9.53 68.93 5.13
N GLY A 154 -10.09 69.08 6.35
CA GLY A 154 -10.35 67.94 7.25
C GLY A 154 -11.39 66.95 6.72
N THR A 155 -12.41 67.41 5.99
CA THR A 155 -13.40 66.53 5.37
C THR A 155 -12.78 65.75 4.21
N LEU A 156 -11.92 66.39 3.42
CA LEU A 156 -11.24 65.75 2.30
C LEU A 156 -10.28 64.66 2.79
N GLU A 157 -9.52 64.93 3.85
CA GLU A 157 -8.64 63.95 4.51
C GLU A 157 -9.43 62.76 5.07
N PHE A 158 -10.57 63.02 5.69
CA PHE A 158 -11.44 61.96 6.20
C PHE A 158 -11.93 61.04 5.08
N VAL A 159 -12.41 61.61 3.97
CA VAL A 159 -12.90 60.84 2.80
C VAL A 159 -11.78 60.03 2.17
N GLN A 160 -10.61 60.64 1.95
CA GLN A 160 -9.45 59.96 1.40
C GLN A 160 -9.02 58.79 2.28
N ARG A 161 -8.88 59.01 3.59
CA ARG A 161 -8.51 57.95 4.54
C ARG A 161 -9.52 56.82 4.55
N GLN A 162 -10.81 57.13 4.60
CA GLN A 162 -11.88 56.14 4.57
C GLN A 162 -11.86 55.34 3.25
N MET A 163 -11.62 55.99 2.11
CA MET A 163 -11.53 55.33 0.82
C MET A 163 -10.34 54.37 0.76
N VAL A 164 -9.16 54.81 1.18
CA VAL A 164 -7.93 54.01 1.20
C VAL A 164 -8.08 52.81 2.14
N GLU A 165 -8.64 53.02 3.33
CA GLU A 165 -8.89 51.95 4.32
C GLU A 165 -9.90 50.92 3.78
N ARG A 166 -11.04 51.37 3.25
CA ARG A 166 -12.06 50.47 2.70
C ARG A 166 -11.55 49.70 1.49
N LEU A 167 -10.82 50.35 0.60
CA LEU A 167 -10.22 49.70 -0.56
C LEU A 167 -9.19 48.65 -0.13
N GLY A 168 -8.31 48.98 0.84
CA GLY A 168 -7.33 48.04 1.38
C GLY A 168 -8.00 46.79 1.97
N VAL A 169 -8.96 46.99 2.88
CA VAL A 169 -9.69 45.88 3.53
C VAL A 169 -10.45 45.03 2.51
N GLN A 170 -11.11 45.66 1.53
CA GLN A 170 -11.84 44.92 0.50
C GLN A 170 -10.90 44.13 -0.42
N CYS A 171 -9.78 44.72 -0.85
CA CYS A 171 -8.79 44.03 -1.66
C CYS A 171 -8.17 42.84 -0.92
N ASP A 172 -7.82 42.99 0.35
CA ASP A 172 -7.31 41.88 1.17
C ASP A 172 -8.35 40.77 1.32
N LYS A 173 -9.61 41.12 1.55
CA LYS A 173 -10.71 40.15 1.66
C LYS A 173 -10.91 39.37 0.36
N GLU A 174 -11.00 40.06 -0.78
CA GLU A 174 -11.18 39.42 -2.08
C GLU A 174 -9.97 38.57 -2.46
N PHE A 175 -8.75 39.04 -2.16
CA PHE A 175 -7.53 38.27 -2.40
C PHE A 175 -7.51 36.97 -1.60
N ASN A 176 -7.84 37.04 -0.30
CA ASN A 176 -7.94 35.84 0.54
C ASN A 176 -9.05 34.89 0.06
N SER A 177 -10.18 35.43 -0.39
CA SER A 177 -11.26 34.62 -0.99
C SER A 177 -10.78 33.89 -2.24
N ILE A 178 -10.05 34.56 -3.13
CA ILE A 178 -9.48 33.96 -4.34
C ILE A 178 -8.43 32.89 -4.00
N LEU A 179 -7.57 33.15 -3.01
CA LEU A 179 -6.54 32.19 -2.55
C LEU A 179 -7.19 30.89 -2.08
N GLN A 180 -8.28 30.98 -1.31
CA GLN A 180 -9.04 29.83 -0.82
C GLN A 180 -9.80 29.14 -1.95
N ALA A 181 -10.58 29.88 -2.73
CA ALA A 181 -11.43 29.32 -3.79
C ALA A 181 -10.63 28.58 -4.87
N ARG A 182 -9.42 29.04 -5.18
CA ARG A 182 -8.55 28.39 -6.18
C ARG A 182 -7.55 27.41 -5.58
N GLN A 183 -7.51 27.31 -4.24
CA GLN A 183 -6.54 26.49 -3.50
C GLN A 183 -5.11 26.80 -3.95
N VAL A 184 -4.74 28.08 -3.95
CA VAL A 184 -3.46 28.53 -4.53
C VAL A 184 -2.28 28.07 -3.65
N VAL A 185 -2.42 28.13 -2.33
CA VAL A 185 -1.37 27.74 -1.39
C VAL A 185 -0.96 26.26 -1.55
N PRO A 186 -1.88 25.28 -1.51
CA PRO A 186 -1.50 23.88 -1.71
C PRO A 186 -0.90 23.64 -3.10
N LYS A 187 -1.47 24.20 -4.16
CA LYS A 187 -0.93 24.03 -5.53
C LYS A 187 0.47 24.61 -5.70
N LEU A 188 0.76 25.75 -5.07
CA LEU A 188 2.11 26.32 -5.09
C LEU A 188 3.08 25.50 -4.26
N ASN A 189 2.62 24.89 -3.16
CA ASN A 189 3.45 23.99 -2.36
C ASN A 189 3.74 22.69 -3.12
N GLU A 190 2.74 22.07 -3.75
CA GLU A 190 2.89 20.93 -4.66
C GLU A 190 3.89 21.25 -5.78
N LEU A 191 3.80 22.44 -6.36
CA LEU A 191 4.74 22.89 -7.38
C LEU A 191 6.17 23.00 -6.86
N GLU A 192 6.39 23.50 -5.64
CA GLU A 192 7.71 23.51 -5.01
C GLU A 192 8.25 22.09 -4.79
N THR A 193 7.40 21.16 -4.36
CA THR A 193 7.77 19.73 -4.26
C THR A 193 8.18 19.17 -5.61
N LEU A 194 7.39 19.40 -6.66
CA LEU A 194 7.69 18.94 -8.02
C LEU A 194 8.98 19.54 -8.58
N VAL A 195 9.24 20.83 -8.32
CA VAL A 195 10.50 21.50 -8.71
C VAL A 195 11.67 20.92 -7.95
N GLY A 196 11.51 20.62 -6.65
CA GLY A 196 12.50 19.95 -5.82
C GLY A 196 12.87 18.57 -6.37
N GLU A 197 11.89 17.75 -6.70
CA GLU A 197 12.08 16.43 -7.32
C GLU A 197 12.72 16.52 -8.70
N ALA A 198 12.30 17.47 -9.53
CA ALA A 198 12.88 17.68 -10.85
C ALA A 198 14.35 18.09 -10.76
N ASN A 199 14.69 18.98 -9.83
CA ASN A 199 16.08 19.37 -9.57
C ASN A 199 16.91 18.22 -9.02
N LYS A 200 16.33 17.36 -8.16
CA LYS A 200 16.98 16.13 -7.69
C LYS A 200 17.30 15.19 -8.85
N ARG A 201 16.31 14.90 -9.70
CA ARG A 201 16.49 14.07 -10.91
C ARG A 201 17.50 14.66 -11.88
N LYS A 202 17.50 15.98 -12.08
CA LYS A 202 18.48 16.68 -12.91
C LYS A 202 19.90 16.50 -12.37
N ARG A 203 20.09 16.63 -11.04
CA ARG A 203 21.39 16.41 -10.39
C ARG A 203 21.88 14.97 -10.52
N GLU A 204 20.97 14.00 -10.42
CA GLU A 204 21.29 12.57 -10.59
C GLU A 204 21.63 12.21 -12.05
N ALA A 205 21.04 12.90 -13.03
CA ALA A 205 21.22 12.65 -14.46
C ALA A 205 22.42 13.39 -15.12
N GLY A 206 23.33 13.98 -14.33
CA GLY A 206 24.51 14.67 -14.86
C GLY A 206 24.44 16.21 -14.89
N GLY A 207 23.44 16.80 -14.23
CA GLY A 207 23.36 18.25 -14.05
C GLY A 207 22.88 19.00 -15.30
N ASP A 208 23.61 20.02 -15.73
CA ASP A 208 23.20 20.91 -16.83
C ASP A 208 23.44 20.32 -18.23
N ASP A 209 24.24 19.25 -18.30
CA ASP A 209 24.55 18.52 -19.54
C ASP A 209 23.54 17.39 -19.84
N ALA A 210 22.53 17.22 -18.98
CA ALA A 210 21.49 16.24 -19.15
C ALA A 210 20.54 16.64 -20.30
N THR A 211 20.19 15.68 -21.16
CA THR A 211 19.22 15.91 -22.24
C THR A 211 17.90 16.43 -21.67
N PRO A 212 17.33 17.52 -22.21
CA PRO A 212 16.12 18.10 -21.68
C PRO A 212 14.94 17.12 -21.76
N PRO A 213 14.07 17.06 -20.74
CA PRO A 213 12.94 16.15 -20.76
C PRO A 213 11.98 16.51 -21.89
N VAL A 214 11.53 15.48 -22.62
CA VAL A 214 10.54 15.63 -23.69
C VAL A 214 9.20 16.00 -23.07
N PRO A 215 8.56 17.10 -23.50
CA PRO A 215 7.31 17.53 -22.89
C PRO A 215 6.16 16.60 -23.29
N PRO A 216 5.19 16.36 -22.38
CA PRO A 216 4.19 15.31 -22.55
C PRO A 216 3.25 15.50 -23.75
N HIS A 217 3.03 16.74 -24.19
CA HIS A 217 2.19 17.04 -25.36
C HIS A 217 2.81 16.63 -26.70
N THR A 218 4.11 16.30 -26.72
CA THR A 218 4.80 15.78 -27.91
C THR A 218 4.84 14.26 -27.95
N LEU A 219 4.42 13.59 -26.87
CA LEU A 219 4.44 12.14 -26.76
C LEU A 219 3.17 11.53 -27.38
N PRO A 220 3.29 10.36 -28.03
CA PRO A 220 2.11 9.65 -28.51
C PRO A 220 1.26 9.14 -27.33
N PRO A 221 -0.07 9.02 -27.50
CA PRO A 221 -0.98 8.67 -26.42
C PRO A 221 -0.69 7.29 -25.81
N THR A 222 -0.21 6.33 -26.61
CA THR A 222 0.18 4.99 -26.15
C THR A 222 1.31 5.05 -25.13
N THR A 223 2.29 5.93 -25.33
CA THR A 223 3.41 6.12 -24.39
C THR A 223 2.94 6.77 -23.10
N ILE A 224 2.00 7.72 -23.16
CA ILE A 224 1.42 8.35 -21.97
C ILE A 224 0.64 7.31 -21.15
N LEU A 225 -0.19 6.50 -21.81
CA LEU A 225 -0.94 5.42 -21.18
C LEU A 225 -0.02 4.38 -20.57
N SER A 226 1.01 3.91 -21.29
CA SER A 226 1.95 2.95 -20.73
C SER A 226 2.70 3.54 -19.54
N ALA A 227 3.18 4.79 -19.62
CA ALA A 227 3.89 5.43 -18.52
C ALA A 227 3.04 5.57 -17.25
N HIS A 228 1.73 5.79 -17.40
CA HIS A 228 0.79 5.85 -16.27
C HIS A 228 0.44 4.46 -15.72
N LEU A 229 0.29 3.45 -16.58
CA LEU A 229 -0.08 2.10 -16.17
C LEU A 229 1.10 1.33 -15.55
N THR A 230 2.32 1.56 -16.03
CA THR A 230 3.53 0.89 -15.53
C THR A 230 3.67 0.93 -14.01
N PRO A 231 3.59 2.08 -13.29
CA PRO A 231 3.75 2.10 -11.84
C PRO A 231 2.70 1.25 -11.11
N HIS A 232 1.45 1.24 -11.58
CA HIS A 232 0.40 0.40 -10.99
C HIS A 232 0.65 -1.08 -11.24
N LEU A 233 1.04 -1.42 -12.48
CA LEU A 233 1.37 -2.79 -12.85
C LEU A 233 2.62 -3.29 -12.11
N THR A 234 3.63 -2.45 -11.90
CA THR A 234 4.84 -2.83 -11.15
C THR A 234 4.53 -3.06 -9.68
N THR A 235 3.71 -2.22 -9.04
CA THR A 235 3.31 -2.38 -7.64
C THR A 235 2.50 -3.65 -7.42
N THR A 236 1.53 -3.90 -8.30
CA THR A 236 0.72 -5.13 -8.24
C THR A 236 1.57 -6.37 -8.53
N HIS A 237 2.45 -6.31 -9.53
CA HIS A 237 3.39 -7.39 -9.84
C HIS A 237 4.33 -7.67 -8.66
N SER A 238 4.90 -6.65 -8.02
CA SER A 238 5.77 -6.85 -6.85
C SER A 238 5.01 -7.49 -5.69
N SER A 239 3.77 -7.05 -5.42
CA SER A 239 2.93 -7.63 -4.37
C SER A 239 2.65 -9.12 -4.62
N LEU A 240 2.22 -9.47 -5.83
CA LEU A 240 1.93 -10.86 -6.22
C LEU A 240 3.18 -11.74 -6.21
N THR A 241 4.32 -11.19 -6.61
CA THR A 241 5.60 -11.92 -6.58
C THR A 241 6.02 -12.22 -5.14
N THR A 242 5.85 -11.26 -4.22
CA THR A 242 6.12 -11.47 -2.79
C THR A 242 5.20 -12.52 -2.20
N GLU A 243 3.90 -12.47 -2.49
CA GLU A 243 2.93 -13.47 -2.02
C GLU A 243 3.25 -14.88 -2.56
N LEU A 244 3.55 -14.98 -3.86
CA LEU A 244 3.95 -16.24 -4.48
C LEU A 244 5.23 -16.80 -3.84
N GLN A 245 6.24 -15.96 -3.59
CA GLN A 245 7.48 -16.37 -2.94
C GLN A 245 7.22 -16.83 -1.50
N GLN A 246 6.34 -16.14 -0.77
CA GLN A 246 5.94 -16.52 0.58
C GLN A 246 5.27 -17.90 0.56
N THR A 247 4.24 -18.11 -0.26
CA THR A 247 3.55 -19.40 -0.37
C THR A 247 4.48 -20.53 -0.82
N GLN A 248 5.41 -20.27 -1.75
CA GLN A 248 6.40 -21.27 -2.15
C GLN A 248 7.34 -21.64 -0.99
N SER A 249 7.76 -20.67 -0.19
CA SER A 249 8.61 -20.92 0.98
C SER A 249 7.87 -21.73 2.06
N GLU A 250 6.59 -21.41 2.30
CA GLU A 250 5.72 -22.14 3.23
C GLU A 250 5.47 -23.58 2.75
N ASN A 251 5.15 -23.77 1.47
CA ASN A 251 4.99 -25.10 0.89
C ASN A 251 6.27 -25.93 0.98
N HIS A 252 7.43 -25.31 0.80
CA HIS A 252 8.71 -25.99 0.94
C HIS A 252 8.96 -26.45 2.39
N GLN A 253 8.66 -25.59 3.37
CA GLN A 253 8.77 -25.94 4.80
C GLN A 253 7.83 -27.07 5.18
N LEU A 254 6.56 -26.98 4.79
CA LEU A 254 5.56 -28.02 5.06
C LEU A 254 5.95 -29.35 4.42
N PHE A 255 6.51 -29.32 3.21
CA PHE A 255 6.98 -30.53 2.55
C PHE A 255 8.17 -31.18 3.27
N GLN A 256 9.12 -30.37 3.76
CA GLN A 256 10.22 -30.87 4.59
C GLN A 256 9.70 -31.49 5.89
N GLU A 257 8.72 -30.86 6.54
CA GLU A 257 8.10 -31.40 7.76
C GLU A 257 7.41 -32.74 7.50
N ILE A 258 6.63 -32.85 6.41
CA ILE A 258 5.97 -34.11 6.02
C ILE A 258 7.00 -35.21 5.75
N GLN A 259 8.13 -34.88 5.12
CA GLN A 259 9.20 -35.86 4.90
C GLN A 259 9.84 -36.33 6.21
N ALA A 260 10.12 -35.41 7.13
CA ALA A 260 10.65 -35.74 8.45
C ALA A 260 9.67 -36.63 9.24
N GLN A 261 8.39 -36.28 9.26
CA GLN A 261 7.34 -37.07 9.91
C GLN A 261 7.20 -38.46 9.28
N ARG A 262 7.31 -38.58 7.96
CA ARG A 262 7.27 -39.90 7.27
C ARG A 262 8.45 -40.78 7.66
N ALA A 263 9.65 -40.21 7.76
CA ALA A 263 10.82 -40.94 8.21
C ALA A 263 10.70 -41.38 9.68
N GLU A 264 10.17 -40.50 10.55
CA GLU A 264 9.89 -40.83 11.96
C GLU A 264 8.86 -41.96 12.07
N ILE A 265 7.78 -41.93 11.27
CA ILE A 265 6.78 -43.01 11.25
C ILE A 265 7.41 -44.33 10.80
N GLU A 266 8.26 -44.32 9.77
CA GLU A 266 8.95 -45.53 9.31
C GLU A 266 9.86 -46.12 10.40
N GLU A 267 10.57 -45.26 11.14
CA GLU A 267 11.38 -45.67 12.28
C GLU A 267 10.52 -46.25 13.42
N LEU A 268 9.43 -45.57 13.81
CA LEU A 268 8.52 -46.04 14.85
C LEU A 268 7.86 -47.37 14.47
N LEU A 269 7.47 -47.55 13.20
CA LEU A 269 6.93 -48.82 12.71
C LEU A 269 7.98 -49.93 12.78
N ALA A 270 9.24 -49.67 12.43
CA ALA A 270 10.32 -50.66 12.57
C ALA A 270 10.55 -51.08 14.03
N VAL A 271 10.43 -50.13 14.98
CA VAL A 271 10.52 -50.43 16.42
C VAL A 271 9.34 -51.28 16.89
N VAL A 272 8.11 -50.97 16.45
CA VAL A 272 6.91 -51.75 16.81
C VAL A 272 6.99 -53.16 16.20
N GLU A 273 7.39 -53.31 14.94
CA GLU A 273 7.57 -54.62 14.30
C GLU A 273 8.60 -55.47 15.03
N LYS A 274 9.68 -54.85 15.52
CA LYS A 274 10.68 -55.54 16.35
C LYS A 274 10.09 -55.98 17.68
N ALA A 275 9.37 -55.10 18.37
CA ALA A 275 8.73 -55.44 19.64
C ALA A 275 7.67 -56.55 19.48
N LEU A 276 6.93 -56.58 18.37
CA LEU A 276 6.00 -57.66 18.04
C LEU A 276 6.73 -58.99 17.85
N LYS A 277 7.85 -59.00 17.12
CA LYS A 277 8.70 -60.21 16.99
C LYS A 277 9.27 -60.67 18.32
N ASP A 278 9.65 -59.74 19.20
CA ASP A 278 10.14 -60.07 20.54
C ASP A 278 9.03 -60.71 21.41
N VAL A 279 7.79 -60.21 21.31
CA VAL A 279 6.62 -60.81 21.99
C VAL A 279 6.23 -62.16 21.39
N GLU A 280 6.25 -62.30 20.07
CA GLU A 280 6.00 -63.57 19.39
C GLU A 280 7.04 -64.62 19.79
N GLY A 281 8.32 -64.26 19.81
CA GLY A 281 9.40 -65.12 20.30
C GLY A 281 9.25 -65.47 21.79
N ALA A 282 8.83 -64.53 22.63
CA ALA A 282 8.52 -64.82 24.04
C ALA A 282 7.34 -65.78 24.20
N ASN A 283 6.31 -65.65 23.36
CA ASN A 283 5.16 -66.55 23.35
C ASN A 283 5.54 -67.96 22.87
N GLU A 284 6.36 -68.11 21.83
CA GLU A 284 6.90 -69.40 21.38
C GLU A 284 7.71 -70.11 22.48
N LEU A 285 8.54 -69.35 23.22
CA LEU A 285 9.29 -69.88 24.36
C LEU A 285 8.35 -70.35 25.49
N LEU A 286 7.30 -69.58 25.79
CA LEU A 286 6.29 -69.96 26.78
C LEU A 286 5.49 -71.19 26.34
N GLU A 287 5.13 -71.32 25.06
CA GLU A 287 4.48 -72.52 24.53
C GLU A 287 5.35 -73.77 24.72
N GLY A 288 6.66 -73.64 24.51
CA GLY A 288 7.63 -74.71 24.77
C GLY A 288 7.75 -75.10 26.24
N VAL A 289 7.64 -74.14 27.17
CA VAL A 289 7.66 -74.38 28.63
C VAL A 289 6.32 -74.92 29.12
N VAL A 290 5.21 -74.42 28.59
CA VAL A 290 3.86 -74.87 28.94
C VAL A 290 3.61 -76.29 28.41
N GLY A 291 3.97 -76.58 27.16
CA GLY A 291 3.79 -77.89 26.55
C GLY A 291 4.69 -78.99 27.12
N LYS A 292 5.85 -78.65 27.69
CA LYS A 292 6.77 -79.63 28.32
C LYS A 292 6.67 -79.65 29.84
N GLY A 293 6.56 -78.48 30.46
CA GLY A 293 6.48 -78.29 31.91
C GLY A 293 5.15 -78.74 32.49
N LEU A 294 4.01 -78.34 31.91
CA LEU A 294 2.71 -78.82 32.41
C LEU A 294 2.48 -80.30 32.11
N VAL A 295 3.01 -80.84 31.02
CA VAL A 295 2.86 -82.28 30.72
C VAL A 295 3.67 -83.14 31.68
N GLU A 296 4.90 -82.74 32.02
CA GLU A 296 5.71 -83.44 33.02
C GLU A 296 5.20 -83.19 34.45
N GLU A 297 4.68 -82.01 34.78
CA GLU A 297 4.06 -81.73 36.08
C GLU A 297 2.74 -82.48 36.28
N VAL A 298 1.85 -82.50 35.27
CA VAL A 298 0.60 -83.29 35.32
C VAL A 298 0.91 -84.79 35.39
N ARG A 299 1.91 -85.27 34.67
CA ARG A 299 2.34 -86.68 34.74
C ARG A 299 3.00 -87.03 36.07
N GLY A 300 3.73 -86.09 36.68
CA GLY A 300 4.29 -86.23 38.03
C GLY A 300 3.19 -86.29 39.09
N VAL A 301 2.20 -85.40 39.01
CA VAL A 301 1.06 -85.35 39.92
C VAL A 301 0.17 -86.59 39.78
N ASP A 302 -0.14 -87.06 38.56
CA ASP A 302 -0.87 -88.34 38.35
C ASP A 302 -0.08 -89.55 38.89
N GLY A 303 1.24 -89.53 38.78
CA GLY A 303 2.14 -90.54 39.35
C GLY A 303 2.16 -90.56 40.88
N GLU A 304 2.06 -89.38 41.51
CA GLU A 304 1.97 -89.25 42.97
C GLU A 304 0.58 -89.64 43.50
N ILE A 305 -0.50 -89.28 42.80
CA ILE A 305 -1.86 -89.70 43.17
C ILE A 305 -2.00 -91.23 43.11
N THR A 306 -1.39 -91.89 42.13
CA THR A 306 -1.42 -93.36 42.01
C THR A 306 -0.52 -94.10 43.01
N GLN A 307 0.50 -93.45 43.61
CA GLN A 307 1.30 -94.04 44.70
C GLN A 307 0.65 -93.90 46.08
N VAL A 308 -0.28 -92.97 46.27
CA VAL A 308 -0.98 -92.77 47.54
C VAL A 308 -2.20 -93.70 47.70
N GLU A 309 -2.68 -94.32 46.61
CA GLU A 309 -3.83 -95.25 46.61
C GLU A 309 -3.46 -96.77 46.60
N GLY A 310 -2.19 -97.14 46.78
CA GLY A 310 -1.74 -98.56 46.91
C GLY A 310 -1.30 -98.92 48.32
#